data_AF-K0P2L9-F1
#
_entry.id   AF-K0P2L9-F1
#
_cell.length_a   1.000
_cell.length_b   1.000
_cell.length_c   1.000
_cell.angle_alpha   90.00
_cell.angle_beta   90.00
_cell.angle_gamma   90.00
#
_symmetry.space_group_name_H-M   'P 1'
#
loop_
_entity.id
_entity.type
_entity.pdbx_description
1 polymer ?
#
loop_
_entity_poly.entity_id
_entity_poly.type
_entity_poly.pdbx_seq_one_letter_code
_entity_poly.pdbx_strand_id
1 'polypeptide(L)'
;MAYEDHLKWLLIEANTVEKYRQEGEQKGRQEGREEGRQEGIRIGEEKGKLEGKMEIAKDMLKDGFQLDKVILFTGLYKSDIQSII
;
A
#
# COMPACT_ATOMS: atom_id res chain seq x y z
N MET A 1 48.81 -29.65 -5.26
CA MET A 1 48.25 -28.75 -6.30
C MET A 1 46.80 -29.10 -6.62
N ALA A 2 46.47 -30.19 -7.34
CA ALA A 2 45.07 -30.47 -7.74
C ALA A 2 44.03 -30.55 -6.59
N TYR A 3 44.43 -31.04 -5.41
CA TYR A 3 43.54 -31.08 -4.22
C TYR A 3 43.21 -29.69 -3.67
N GLU A 4 44.20 -28.80 -3.62
CA GLU A 4 44.02 -27.43 -3.10
C GLU A 4 43.17 -26.57 -4.04
N ASP A 5 43.32 -26.77 -5.36
CA ASP A 5 42.54 -26.05 -6.37
C ASP A 5 41.07 -26.46 -6.34
N HIS A 6 40.78 -27.75 -6.12
CA HIS A 6 39.41 -28.24 -5.96
C HIS A 6 38.74 -27.67 -4.70
N LEU A 7 39.47 -27.59 -3.58
CA LEU A 7 38.97 -26.98 -2.35
C LEU A 7 38.69 -25.48 -2.51
N LYS A 8 39.55 -24.75 -3.22
CA LYS A 8 39.33 -23.33 -3.54
C LYS A 8 38.07 -23.14 -4.38
N TRP A 9 37.85 -23.98 -5.38
CA TRP A 9 36.65 -23.91 -6.22
C TRP A 9 35.36 -24.12 -5.39
N LEU A 10 35.34 -25.15 -4.53
CA LEU A 10 34.21 -25.40 -3.64
C LEU A 10 33.92 -24.23 -2.69
N LEU A 11 34.97 -23.60 -2.16
CA LEU A 11 34.82 -22.41 -1.31
C LEU A 11 34.23 -21.22 -2.07
N ILE A 12 34.69 -20.97 -3.30
CA ILE A 12 34.19 -19.90 -4.16
C ILE A 12 32.71 -20.16 -4.51
N GLU A 13 32.35 -21.40 -4.86
CA GLU A 13 30.98 -21.78 -5.17
C GLU A 13 30.06 -21.59 -3.96
N ALA A 14 30.46 -22.07 -2.78
CA ALA A 14 29.71 -21.90 -1.55
C ALA A 14 29.49 -20.42 -1.20
N ASN A 15 30.53 -19.59 -1.33
CA ASN A 15 30.44 -18.15 -1.10
C ASN A 15 29.52 -17.46 -2.12
N THR A 16 29.55 -17.92 -3.37
CA THR A 16 28.73 -17.38 -4.46
C THR A 16 27.25 -17.68 -4.22
N VAL A 17 26.92 -18.93 -3.86
CA VAL A 17 25.56 -19.35 -3.50
C VAL A 17 25.06 -18.56 -2.29
N GLU A 18 25.88 -18.42 -1.25
CA GLU A 18 25.49 -17.67 -0.05
C GLU A 18 25.26 -16.19 -0.35
N LYS A 19 26.08 -15.58 -1.21
CA LYS A 19 25.88 -14.20 -1.67
C LYS A 19 24.56 -14.04 -2.42
N TYR A 20 24.23 -14.94 -3.35
CA TYR A 20 22.97 -14.88 -4.08
C TYR A 20 21.75 -15.08 -3.17
N ARG A 21 21.86 -15.96 -2.16
CA ARG A 21 20.82 -16.14 -1.14
C ARG A 21 20.58 -14.85 -0.36
N GLN A 22 21.65 -14.21 0.12
CA GLN A 22 21.56 -12.95 0.85
C GLN A 22 21.00 -11.81 -0.01
N GLU A 23 21.43 -11.71 -1.28
CA GLU A 23 20.88 -10.72 -2.22
C GLU A 23 19.39 -10.97 -2.49
N GLY A 24 18.98 -12.23 -2.65
CA GLY A 24 17.57 -12.60 -2.83
C GLY A 24 16.71 -12.23 -1.62
N GLU A 25 17.17 -12.53 -0.40
CA GLU A 25 16.49 -12.15 0.84
C GLU A 25 16.41 -10.62 1.02
N GLN A 26 17.48 -9.90 0.70
CA GLN A 26 17.49 -8.44 0.76
C GLN A 26 16.54 -7.82 -0.25
N LYS A 27 16.56 -8.28 -1.51
CA LYS A 27 15.64 -7.81 -2.56
C LYS A 27 14.19 -8.10 -2.19
N GLY A 28 13.87 -9.34 -1.80
CA GLY A 28 12.51 -9.69 -1.40
C GLY A 28 12.00 -8.87 -0.21
N ARG A 29 12.87 -8.56 0.76
CA ARG A 29 12.51 -7.66 1.88
C ARG A 29 12.31 -6.22 1.43
N GLN A 30 13.13 -5.70 0.51
CA GLN A 30 12.99 -4.35 -0.01
C GLN A 30 11.72 -4.21 -0.85
N GLU A 31 11.49 -5.12 -1.79
CA GLU A 31 10.30 -5.17 -2.64
C GLU A 31 9.03 -5.26 -1.80
N GLY A 32 8.95 -6.21 -0.86
CA GLY A 32 7.78 -6.36 0.01
C GLY A 32 7.49 -5.14 0.89
N ARG A 33 8.53 -4.41 1.32
CA ARG A 33 8.36 -3.15 2.06
C ARG A 33 7.83 -2.04 1.18
N GLU A 34 8.36 -1.90 -0.04
CA GLU A 34 7.94 -0.85 -0.96
C GLU A 34 6.52 -1.09 -1.46
N GLU A 35 6.19 -2.32 -1.85
CA GLU A 35 4.82 -2.71 -2.22
C GLU A 35 3.85 -2.47 -1.07
N GLY A 36 4.18 -2.93 0.14
CA GLY A 36 3.32 -2.71 1.32
C GLY A 36 3.12 -1.22 1.65
N ARG A 37 4.15 -0.40 1.47
CA ARG A 37 4.07 1.06 1.66
C ARG A 37 3.18 1.71 0.60
N GLN A 38 3.36 1.36 -0.67
CA GLN A 38 2.56 1.91 -1.77
C GLN A 38 1.09 1.52 -1.65
N GLU A 39 0.80 0.25 -1.34
CA GLU A 39 -0.55 -0.23 -1.10
C GLU A 39 -1.19 0.49 0.09
N GLY A 40 -0.45 0.62 1.21
CA GLY A 40 -0.93 1.33 2.39
C GLY A 40 -1.26 2.81 2.12
N ILE A 41 -0.42 3.50 1.35
CA ILE A 41 -0.68 4.90 0.94
C ILE A 41 -1.93 4.96 0.06
N ARG A 42 -2.06 4.11 -0.95
CA ARG A 42 -3.22 4.11 -1.85
C ARG A 42 -4.52 3.87 -1.09
N ILE A 43 -4.56 2.84 -0.24
CA ILE A 43 -5.73 2.54 0.58
C ILE A 43 -6.03 3.71 1.54
N GLY A 44 -5.01 4.29 2.16
CA GLY A 44 -5.15 5.42 3.07
C GLY A 44 -5.72 6.67 2.38
N GLU A 45 -5.22 7.00 1.19
CA GLU A 45 -5.71 8.15 0.42
C GLU A 45 -7.15 7.95 -0.05
N GLU A 46 -7.50 6.75 -0.51
CA GLU A 46 -8.86 6.45 -0.96
C GLU A 46 -9.86 6.52 0.20
N LYS A 47 -9.52 5.89 1.33
CA LYS A 47 -10.34 5.97 2.56
C LYS A 47 -10.46 7.40 3.06
N GLY A 48 -9.35 8.13 3.15
CA GLY A 48 -9.37 9.52 3.64
C GLY A 48 -10.18 10.46 2.74
N LYS A 49 -10.12 10.29 1.41
CA LYS A 49 -10.97 11.05 0.48
C LYS A 49 -12.45 10.74 0.67
N LEU A 50 -12.80 9.47 0.88
CA LEU A 50 -14.18 9.05 1.09
C LEU A 50 -14.71 9.53 2.45
N GLU A 51 -13.94 9.35 3.52
CA GLU A 51 -14.26 9.85 4.87
C GLU A 51 -14.43 11.37 4.88
N GLY A 52 -13.53 12.12 4.23
CA GLY A 52 -13.65 13.58 4.13
C GLY A 52 -14.89 14.03 3.35
N LYS A 53 -15.26 13.33 2.26
CA LYS A 53 -16.52 13.60 1.55
C LYS A 53 -17.74 13.33 2.44
N MET A 54 -17.72 12.27 3.23
CA MET A 54 -18.79 11.91 4.15
C MET A 54 -18.93 12.94 5.29
N GLU A 55 -17.82 13.42 5.82
CA GLU A 55 -17.81 14.46 6.86
C GLU A 55 -18.40 15.77 6.32
N ILE A 56 -17.96 16.21 5.13
CA ILE A 56 -18.53 17.38 4.46
C ILE A 56 -20.03 17.19 4.23
N ALA A 57 -20.46 16.02 3.73
CA ALA A 57 -21.88 15.74 3.54
C ALA A 57 -22.70 15.87 4.84
N LYS A 58 -22.15 15.35 5.94
CA LYS A 58 -22.77 15.40 7.26
C LYS A 58 -22.92 16.84 7.75
N ASP A 59 -21.89 17.66 7.60
CA ASP A 59 -21.93 19.05 8.05
C ASP A 59 -22.85 19.91 7.16
N MET A 60 -22.85 19.68 5.85
CA MET A 60 -23.83 20.31 4.96
C MET A 60 -25.28 19.98 5.33
N LEU A 61 -25.57 18.73 5.72
CA LEU A 61 -26.91 18.35 6.17
C LEU A 61 -27.29 19.02 7.49
N LYS A 62 -26.36 19.13 8.44
CA LYS A 62 -26.59 19.87 9.70
C LYS A 62 -26.87 21.36 9.45
N ASP A 63 -26.19 21.95 8.46
CA ASP A 63 -26.39 23.34 8.05
C ASP A 63 -27.71 23.55 7.26
N GLY A 64 -28.50 22.50 7.06
CA GLY A 64 -29.83 22.57 6.44
C GLY A 64 -29.80 22.54 4.91
N PHE A 65 -28.68 22.14 4.29
CA PHE A 65 -28.64 21.96 2.84
C PHE A 65 -29.55 20.79 2.41
N GLN A 66 -30.23 20.99 1.29
CA GLN A 66 -31.06 19.95 0.68
C GLN A 66 -30.19 18.80 0.16
N LEU A 67 -30.71 17.58 0.28
CA LEU A 67 -30.04 16.34 -0.11
C LEU A 67 -29.51 16.39 -1.56
N ASP A 68 -30.28 16.94 -2.49
CA ASP A 68 -29.88 17.04 -3.90
C ASP A 68 -28.62 17.90 -4.10
N LYS A 69 -28.47 18.98 -3.31
CA LYS A 69 -27.26 19.81 -3.33
C LYS A 69 -26.08 19.09 -2.71
N VAL A 70 -26.29 18.35 -1.62
CA VAL A 70 -25.23 17.56 -0.98
C VAL A 70 -24.70 16.49 -1.93
N ILE A 71 -25.58 15.78 -2.64
CA ILE A 71 -25.21 14.82 -3.69
C ILE A 71 -24.37 15.49 -4.78
N LEU A 72 -24.81 16.67 -5.26
CA LEU A 72 -24.12 17.41 -6.32
C LEU A 72 -22.69 17.85 -5.91
N PHE A 73 -22.53 18.35 -4.69
CA PHE A 73 -21.24 18.91 -4.24
C PHE A 73 -20.26 17.84 -3.74
N THR A 74 -20.74 16.77 -3.10
CA THR A 74 -19.87 15.71 -2.54
C THR A 74 -19.62 14.58 -3.53
N GLY A 75 -20.49 14.43 -4.55
CA GLY A 75 -20.46 13.33 -5.51
C GLY A 75 -20.77 11.98 -4.89
N LEU A 76 -21.35 11.95 -3.69
CA LEU A 76 -21.80 10.74 -3.01
C LEU A 76 -23.20 10.34 -3.49
N TYR A 77 -23.49 9.03 -3.49
CA TYR A 77 -24.83 8.57 -3.82
C TYR A 77 -25.80 8.81 -2.66
N LYS A 78 -27.10 8.86 -2.98
CA LYS A 78 -28.16 8.98 -1.98
C LYS A 78 -28.07 7.89 -0.89
N SER A 79 -27.72 6.67 -1.28
CA SER A 79 -27.51 5.55 -0.36
C SER A 79 -26.42 5.83 0.66
N ASP A 80 -25.30 6.40 0.20
CA ASP A 80 -24.14 6.69 1.05
C ASP A 80 -24.49 7.77 2.06
N ILE A 81 -25.21 8.82 1.61
CA ILE A 81 -25.65 9.90 2.50
C ILE A 81 -26.71 9.41 3.50
N GLN A 82 -27.66 8.56 3.06
CA GLN A 82 -28.67 7.98 3.96
C GLN A 82 -28.07 7.07 5.02
N SER A 83 -26.89 6.49 4.80
CA SER A 83 -26.19 5.70 5.81
C SER A 83 -25.55 6.55 6.93
N ILE A 84 -25.46 7.87 6.74
CA ILE A 84 -24.80 8.82 7.64
C ILE A 84 -25.81 9.63 8.48
N ILE A 85 -27.07 9.69 8.04
CA ILE A 85 -28.20 10.33 8.73
C ILE A 85 -28.80 9.36 9.76
#